data_AF-A0A2X4UW70-F1
#
_entry.id   AF-A0A2X4UW70-F1
#
_cell.length_a   1.000
_cell.length_b   1.000
_cell.length_c   1.000
_cell.angle_alpha   90.00
_cell.angle_beta   90.00
_cell.angle_gamma   90.00
#
_symmetry.space_group_name_H-M   'P 1'
#
loop_
_entity.id
_entity.type
_entity.pdbx_description
1 polymer ?
#
loop_
_entity_poly.entity_id
_entity_poly.type
_entity_poly.pdbx_seq_one_letter_code
_entity_poly.pdbx_strand_id
1 'polypeptide(L)'
;MWFLKFLFKKTFDAGFVEAFFEALSARISGLELVWKKGGSVVAKSDATSAAIKRGKRTLFCQNARNGWIDLFGAGDDRQVLQETAMHFQLGKEKPGYAIGVVCLIIYLVLVFGTITARAGDETLASVYISLVSAVLIMTAMMVTSYSANWSHTARSLCATLWVLTIVATAISSLLLLPLVWAFNRQQLSNLYNSKSGQANS
;
A
#
# COMPACT_ATOMS: atom_id res chain seq x y z
N MET A 1 -14.57 -5.08 7.85
CA MET A 1 -13.19 -5.11 7.35
C MET A 1 -13.12 -4.45 5.98
N TRP A 2 -12.63 -3.21 5.87
CA TRP A 2 -12.53 -2.48 4.60
C TRP A 2 -11.34 -2.96 3.74
N PHE A 3 -10.25 -3.44 4.35
CA PHE A 3 -9.02 -3.83 3.63
C PHE A 3 -9.17 -5.00 2.64
N LEU A 4 -10.23 -5.81 2.74
CA LEU A 4 -10.50 -6.93 1.83
C LEU A 4 -11.25 -6.52 0.55
N LYS A 5 -11.64 -5.24 0.45
CA LYS A 5 -12.41 -4.73 -0.68
C LYS A 5 -11.48 -4.26 -1.78
N PHE A 6 -11.82 -4.58 -3.02
CA PHE A 6 -11.10 -4.10 -4.18
C PHE A 6 -11.43 -2.63 -4.41
N LEU A 7 -10.47 -1.74 -4.22
CA LEU A 7 -10.64 -0.29 -4.36
C LEU A 7 -10.28 0.18 -5.78
N PHE A 8 -11.03 1.15 -6.30
CA PHE A 8 -10.74 1.80 -7.59
C PHE A 8 -11.00 3.31 -7.50
N LYS A 9 -10.31 4.12 -8.32
CA LYS A 9 -10.37 5.59 -8.29
C LYS A 9 -11.03 6.14 -9.56
N LYS A 10 -12.34 5.92 -9.67
CA LYS A 10 -13.17 6.47 -10.75
C LYS A 10 -14.16 7.49 -10.18
N THR A 11 -14.23 8.67 -10.79
CA THR A 11 -15.25 9.69 -10.47
C THR A 11 -16.63 9.13 -10.71
N PHE A 12 -17.59 9.54 -9.89
CA PHE A 12 -18.97 9.07 -10.02
C PHE A 12 -19.51 9.39 -11.42
N ASP A 13 -20.05 8.37 -12.08
CA ASP A 13 -20.66 8.44 -13.40
C ASP A 13 -21.88 7.52 -13.38
N ALA A 14 -23.06 8.12 -13.50
CA ALA A 14 -24.32 7.38 -13.42
C ALA A 14 -24.50 6.42 -14.61
N GLY A 15 -24.06 6.80 -15.81
CA GLY A 15 -24.16 5.93 -16.99
C GLY A 15 -23.25 4.72 -16.87
N PHE A 16 -22.05 4.92 -16.32
CA PHE A 16 -21.15 3.81 -15.99
C PHE A 16 -21.76 2.84 -14.96
N VAL A 17 -22.35 3.37 -13.87
CA VAL A 17 -22.95 2.53 -12.83
C VAL A 17 -24.11 1.71 -13.38
N GLU A 18 -24.93 2.28 -14.26
CA GLU A 18 -26.03 1.56 -14.90
C GLU A 18 -25.52 0.45 -15.80
N ALA A 19 -24.56 0.73 -16.69
CA ALA A 19 -23.98 -0.29 -17.55
C ALA A 19 -23.34 -1.42 -16.72
N PHE A 20 -22.69 -1.09 -15.60
CA PHE A 20 -22.13 -2.06 -14.68
C PHE A 20 -23.21 -2.89 -13.97
N PHE A 21 -24.31 -2.25 -13.55
CA PHE A 21 -25.45 -2.93 -12.95
C PHE A 21 -26.15 -3.87 -13.94
N GLU A 22 -26.41 -3.42 -15.17
CA GLU A 22 -27.04 -4.24 -16.21
C GLU A 22 -26.22 -5.49 -16.50
N ALA A 23 -24.91 -5.34 -16.70
CA ALA A 23 -23.99 -6.45 -16.93
C ALA A 23 -23.96 -7.46 -15.76
N LEU A 24 -24.04 -6.97 -14.52
CA LEU A 24 -24.14 -7.83 -13.34
C LEU A 24 -25.51 -8.50 -13.21
N SER A 25 -26.59 -7.77 -13.43
CA SER A 25 -27.97 -8.28 -13.28
C SER A 25 -28.32 -9.35 -14.31
N ALA A 26 -27.66 -9.33 -15.48
CA ALA A 26 -27.79 -10.38 -16.49
C ALA A 26 -27.27 -11.74 -16.00
N ARG A 27 -26.43 -11.76 -14.97
CA ARG A 27 -25.73 -12.96 -14.47
C ARG A 27 -26.01 -13.27 -13.01
N ILE A 28 -26.47 -12.29 -12.23
CA ILE A 28 -26.77 -12.43 -10.79
C ILE A 28 -28.20 -11.93 -10.56
N SER A 29 -29.05 -12.82 -10.03
CA SER A 29 -30.43 -12.48 -9.69
C SER A 29 -30.53 -11.78 -8.33
N GLY A 30 -31.55 -10.91 -8.19
CA GLY A 30 -31.84 -10.20 -6.94
C GLY A 30 -30.88 -9.05 -6.63
N LEU A 31 -30.29 -8.45 -7.66
CA LEU A 31 -29.50 -7.22 -7.51
C LEU A 31 -30.41 -5.99 -7.48
N GLU A 32 -30.08 -5.06 -6.59
CA GLU A 32 -30.76 -3.78 -6.42
C GLU A 32 -29.74 -2.65 -6.61
N LEU A 33 -30.10 -1.68 -7.45
CA LEU A 33 -29.33 -0.46 -7.63
C LEU A 33 -29.90 0.65 -6.76
N VAL A 34 -29.07 1.18 -5.86
CA VAL A 34 -29.45 2.25 -4.94
C VAL A 34 -28.62 3.50 -5.24
N TRP A 35 -29.32 4.54 -5.69
CA TRP A 35 -28.76 5.88 -5.91
C TRP A 35 -28.73 6.66 -4.60
N LYS A 36 -27.62 7.35 -4.33
CA LYS A 36 -27.40 8.05 -3.06
C LYS A 36 -26.77 9.43 -3.24
N LYS A 37 -27.16 10.36 -2.35
CA LYS A 37 -26.51 11.65 -2.14
C LYS A 37 -26.18 11.76 -0.66
N GLY A 38 -24.91 11.54 -0.31
CA GLY A 38 -24.49 11.40 1.08
C GLY A 38 -25.14 10.17 1.74
N GLY A 39 -25.88 10.38 2.83
CA GLY A 39 -26.56 9.31 3.56
C GLY A 39 -27.92 8.89 2.99
N SER A 40 -28.51 9.71 2.11
CA SER A 40 -29.90 9.55 1.67
C SER A 40 -30.02 8.86 0.32
N VAL A 41 -31.08 8.08 0.15
CA VAL A 41 -31.48 7.50 -1.15
C VAL A 41 -32.20 8.58 -1.95
N VAL A 42 -31.80 8.79 -3.19
CA VAL A 42 -32.31 9.87 -4.06
C VAL A 42 -32.59 9.34 -5.47
N ALA A 43 -33.24 10.15 -6.30
CA ALA A 43 -33.36 9.85 -7.73
C ALA A 43 -31.99 9.91 -8.43
N LYS A 44 -31.88 9.24 -9.58
CA LYS A 44 -30.66 9.20 -10.40
C LYS A 44 -30.11 10.60 -10.72
N SER A 45 -30.98 11.56 -11.02
CA SER A 45 -30.63 12.95 -11.36
C SER A 45 -29.82 13.65 -10.27
N ASP A 46 -30.05 13.31 -9.01
CA ASP A 46 -29.48 13.99 -7.85
C ASP A 46 -28.37 13.17 -7.17
N ALA A 47 -28.07 11.99 -7.70
CA ALA A 47 -27.13 11.06 -7.11
C ALA A 47 -25.68 11.56 -7.25
N THR A 48 -24.92 11.46 -6.16
CA THR A 48 -23.46 11.69 -6.15
C THR A 48 -22.69 10.39 -5.84
N SER A 49 -23.43 9.31 -5.64
CA SER A 49 -22.92 7.99 -5.29
C SER A 49 -23.97 6.94 -5.62
N ALA A 50 -23.53 5.70 -5.79
CA ALA A 50 -24.41 4.56 -5.99
C ALA A 50 -23.88 3.32 -5.28
N ALA A 51 -24.79 2.41 -4.97
CA ALA A 51 -24.46 1.11 -4.43
C ALA A 51 -25.28 0.02 -5.12
N ILE A 52 -24.64 -1.09 -5.48
CA ILE A 52 -25.32 -2.29 -5.95
C ILE A 52 -25.35 -3.28 -4.79
N LYS A 53 -26.55 -3.72 -4.44
CA LYS A 53 -26.81 -4.60 -3.31
C LYS A 53 -27.43 -5.92 -3.77
N ARG A 54 -27.19 -6.97 -2.98
CA ARG A 54 -27.92 -8.24 -3.04
C ARG A 54 -28.49 -8.49 -1.66
N GLY A 55 -29.78 -8.19 -1.48
CA GLY A 55 -30.42 -8.13 -0.16
C GLY A 55 -29.67 -7.17 0.78
N LYS A 56 -29.19 -7.67 1.93
CA LYS A 56 -28.45 -6.85 2.92
C LYS A 56 -26.98 -6.59 2.54
N ARG A 57 -26.42 -7.33 1.57
CA ARG A 57 -25.00 -7.21 1.20
C ARG A 57 -24.82 -6.16 0.12
N THR A 58 -23.78 -5.34 0.26
CA THR A 58 -23.39 -4.37 -0.78
C THR A 58 -22.18 -4.92 -1.52
N LEU A 59 -22.36 -5.24 -2.81
CA LEU A 59 -21.33 -5.84 -3.65
C LEU A 59 -20.45 -4.81 -4.33
N PHE A 60 -21.04 -3.66 -4.66
CA PHE A 60 -20.36 -2.55 -5.31
C PHE A 60 -20.82 -1.23 -4.69
N CYS A 61 -19.90 -0.29 -4.55
CA CYS A 61 -20.22 1.08 -4.18
C CYS A 61 -19.30 2.04 -4.91
N GLN A 62 -19.86 3.11 -5.45
CA GLN A 62 -19.11 4.21 -6.04
C GLN A 62 -19.55 5.51 -5.37
N ASN A 63 -18.57 6.20 -4.79
CA ASN A 63 -18.69 7.55 -4.26
C ASN A 63 -18.24 8.57 -5.31
N ALA A 64 -18.31 9.85 -4.96
CA ALA A 64 -17.92 10.95 -5.86
C ALA A 64 -16.51 10.83 -6.46
N ARG A 65 -15.54 10.25 -5.71
CA ARG A 65 -14.11 10.22 -6.09
C ARG A 65 -13.48 8.84 -6.19
N ASN A 66 -14.13 7.82 -5.63
CA ASN A 66 -13.60 6.47 -5.54
C ASN A 66 -14.74 5.46 -5.43
N GLY A 67 -14.42 4.18 -5.56
CA GLY A 67 -15.36 3.12 -5.29
C GLY A 67 -14.67 1.86 -4.81
N TRP A 68 -15.49 0.89 -4.45
CA TRP A 68 -15.02 -0.40 -3.99
C TRP A 68 -15.95 -1.54 -4.41
N ILE A 69 -15.37 -2.73 -4.51
CA ILE A 69 -16.05 -3.98 -4.82
C ILE A 69 -15.77 -4.98 -3.70
N ASP A 70 -16.81 -5.63 -3.20
CA ASP A 70 -16.70 -6.63 -2.14
C ASP A 70 -16.67 -8.05 -2.73
N LEU A 71 -15.50 -8.45 -3.21
CA LEU A 71 -15.28 -9.80 -3.76
C LEU A 71 -15.42 -10.90 -2.70
N PHE A 72 -15.18 -10.58 -1.44
CA PHE A 72 -15.29 -11.55 -0.34
C PHE A 72 -16.75 -11.77 0.06
N GLY A 73 -17.51 -10.67 0.21
CA GLY A 73 -18.95 -10.71 0.52
C GLY A 73 -19.82 -11.28 -0.60
N ALA A 74 -19.30 -11.36 -1.82
CA ALA A 74 -19.97 -11.92 -2.99
C ALA A 74 -20.18 -13.44 -2.94
N GLY A 75 -19.38 -14.19 -2.17
CA GLY A 75 -19.52 -15.65 -2.08
C GLY A 75 -19.43 -16.32 -3.46
N ASP A 76 -20.47 -17.09 -3.82
CA ASP A 76 -20.54 -17.82 -5.10
C ASP A 76 -20.56 -16.90 -6.33
N ASP A 77 -21.01 -15.66 -6.20
CA ASP A 77 -21.04 -14.68 -7.30
C ASP A 77 -19.69 -14.01 -7.53
N ARG A 78 -18.67 -14.33 -6.73
CA ARG A 78 -17.36 -13.66 -6.75
C ARG A 78 -16.74 -13.67 -8.14
N GLN A 79 -16.83 -14.81 -8.85
CA GLN A 79 -16.24 -14.94 -10.19
C GLN A 79 -16.92 -14.01 -11.20
N VAL A 80 -18.25 -13.94 -11.17
CA VAL A 80 -19.04 -13.06 -12.03
C VAL A 80 -18.72 -11.59 -11.76
N LEU A 81 -18.62 -11.21 -10.48
CA LEU A 81 -18.29 -9.87 -10.04
C LEU A 81 -16.87 -9.46 -10.50
N GLN A 82 -15.92 -10.39 -10.43
CA GLN A 82 -14.54 -10.18 -10.89
C GLN A 82 -14.46 -10.04 -12.42
N GLU A 83 -15.11 -10.92 -13.17
CA GLU A 83 -15.13 -10.87 -14.64
C GLU A 83 -15.75 -9.57 -15.14
N THR A 84 -16.86 -9.14 -14.53
CA THR A 84 -17.51 -7.88 -14.87
C THR A 84 -16.60 -6.69 -14.53
N ALA A 85 -15.96 -6.69 -13.36
CA ALA A 85 -14.99 -5.65 -13.00
C ALA A 85 -13.82 -5.56 -14.01
N MET A 86 -13.33 -6.70 -14.49
CA MET A 86 -12.27 -6.76 -15.51
C MET A 86 -12.75 -6.24 -16.87
N HIS A 87 -13.97 -6.58 -17.29
CA HIS A 87 -14.57 -6.09 -18.54
C HIS A 87 -14.64 -4.56 -18.58
N PHE A 88 -15.07 -3.96 -17.46
CA PHE A 88 -15.12 -2.51 -17.27
C PHE A 88 -13.77 -1.87 -16.90
N GLN A 89 -12.69 -2.65 -16.90
CA GLN A 89 -11.32 -2.21 -16.63
C GLN A 89 -11.12 -1.50 -15.28
N LEU A 90 -11.95 -1.85 -14.28
CA LEU A 90 -11.85 -1.29 -12.94
C LEU A 90 -10.52 -1.70 -12.28
N GLY A 91 -9.78 -0.71 -11.76
CA GLY A 91 -8.49 -0.92 -11.09
C GLY A 91 -7.28 -1.10 -12.01
N LYS A 92 -7.40 -0.78 -13.31
CA LYS A 92 -6.23 -0.61 -14.21
C LYS A 92 -5.50 0.72 -14.03
N GLU A 93 -5.93 1.56 -13.10
CA GLU A 93 -5.28 2.83 -12.80
C GLU A 93 -3.83 2.57 -12.36
N LYS A 94 -2.86 3.20 -13.03
CA LYS A 94 -1.46 3.12 -12.64
C LYS A 94 -1.35 3.69 -11.21
N PRO A 95 -0.83 2.93 -10.24
CA PRO A 95 -0.67 3.45 -8.89
C PRO A 95 0.22 4.70 -8.94
N GLY A 96 -0.17 5.74 -8.21
CA GLY A 96 0.63 6.96 -8.09
C GLY A 96 1.87 6.68 -7.24
N TYR A 97 3.02 6.49 -7.88
CA TYR A 97 4.27 6.16 -7.18
C TYR A 97 4.91 7.34 -6.45
N ALA A 98 4.41 8.57 -6.63
CA ALA A 98 5.05 9.79 -6.12
C ALA A 98 5.32 9.76 -4.61
N ILE A 99 4.33 9.34 -3.80
CA ILE A 99 4.48 9.23 -2.35
C ILE A 99 5.49 8.12 -1.99
N GLY A 100 5.46 7.00 -2.72
CA GLY A 100 6.43 5.91 -2.55
C GLY A 100 7.86 6.35 -2.84
N VAL A 101 8.07 7.16 -3.89
CA VAL A 101 9.37 7.73 -4.25
C VAL A 101 9.87 8.70 -3.18
N VAL A 102 9.00 9.56 -2.63
CA VAL A 102 9.39 10.48 -1.53
C VAL A 102 9.79 9.69 -0.28
N CYS A 103 9.02 8.67 0.11
CA CYS A 103 9.36 7.80 1.23
C CYS A 103 10.69 7.06 1.00
N LEU A 104 10.94 6.60 -0.23
CA LEU A 104 12.21 5.96 -0.61
C LEU A 104 13.40 6.91 -0.44
N ILE A 105 13.27 8.16 -0.89
CA ILE A 105 14.32 9.18 -0.75
C ILE A 105 14.61 9.47 0.73
N ILE A 106 13.57 9.67 1.54
CA ILE A 106 13.72 9.90 2.99
C ILE A 106 14.42 8.70 3.64
N TYR A 107 14.02 7.48 3.29
CA TYR A 107 14.63 6.26 3.81
C TYR A 107 16.11 6.15 3.42
N LEU A 108 16.46 6.43 2.16
CA LEU A 108 17.85 6.46 1.69
C LEU A 108 18.69 7.47 2.48
N VAL A 109 18.18 8.68 2.71
CA VAL A 109 18.88 9.71 3.49
C VAL A 109 19.14 9.24 4.93
N LEU A 110 18.14 8.62 5.57
CA LEU A 110 18.29 8.08 6.93
C LEU A 110 19.32 6.94 6.96
N VAL A 111 19.28 6.01 6.00
CA VAL A 111 20.22 4.89 5.94
C VAL A 111 21.65 5.37 5.70
N PHE A 112 21.89 6.23 4.71
CA PHE A 112 23.23 6.78 4.44
C PHE A 112 23.77 7.62 5.62
N GLY A 113 22.90 8.34 6.32
CA GLY A 113 23.24 9.04 7.56
C GLY A 113 23.66 8.09 8.70
N THR A 114 23.06 6.91 8.79
CA THR A 114 23.44 5.90 9.81
C THR A 114 24.70 5.11 9.46
N ILE A 115 25.00 4.90 8.17
CA ILE A 115 26.19 4.19 7.69
C ILE A 115 27.46 4.98 8.03
N THR A 116 27.42 6.30 7.85
CA THR A 116 28.57 7.18 8.15
C THR A 116 28.85 7.35 9.65
N ALA A 117 27.85 7.09 10.51
CA ALA A 117 27.97 7.19 11.96
C ALA A 117 28.53 5.92 12.65
N ARG A 118 28.63 4.79 11.93
CA ARG A 118 29.06 3.49 12.49
C ARG A 118 30.40 3.02 11.91
N ALA A 119 31.47 3.69 12.31
CA ALA A 119 32.83 3.30 11.97
C ALA A 119 33.42 2.20 12.90
N GLY A 120 32.62 1.48 13.69
CA GLY A 120 33.12 0.62 14.77
C GLY A 120 32.74 -0.86 14.71
N ASP A 121 31.81 -1.29 13.85
CA ASP A 121 31.32 -2.68 13.84
C ASP A 121 30.94 -3.12 12.41
N GLU A 122 31.94 -3.57 11.64
CA GLU A 122 31.86 -3.80 10.19
C GLU A 122 30.82 -4.86 9.80
N THR A 123 30.61 -5.88 10.65
CA THR A 123 29.71 -7.01 10.37
C THR A 123 28.24 -6.61 10.48
N LEU A 124 27.85 -5.83 11.49
CA LEU A 124 26.48 -5.35 11.65
C LEU A 124 26.13 -4.27 10.62
N ALA A 125 27.11 -3.41 10.30
CA ALA A 125 26.95 -2.40 9.25
C ALA A 125 26.76 -3.04 7.87
N SER A 126 27.57 -4.04 7.50
CA SER A 126 27.47 -4.72 6.21
C SER A 126 26.16 -5.51 6.04
N VAL A 127 25.66 -6.17 7.10
CA VAL A 127 24.36 -6.86 7.07
C VAL A 127 23.22 -5.87 6.88
N TYR A 128 23.24 -4.73 7.59
CA TYR A 128 22.23 -3.69 7.43
C TYR A 128 22.24 -3.06 6.02
N ILE A 129 23.42 -2.75 5.49
CA ILE A 129 23.61 -2.22 4.12
C ILE A 129 23.07 -3.21 3.08
N SER A 130 23.35 -4.50 3.26
CA SER A 130 22.89 -5.55 2.35
C SER A 130 21.36 -5.67 2.35
N LEU A 131 20.73 -5.61 3.53
CA LEU A 131 19.28 -5.65 3.67
C LEU A 131 18.59 -4.43 3.06
N VAL A 132 19.12 -3.23 3.32
CA VAL A 132 18.64 -1.99 2.69
C VAL A 132 18.75 -2.10 1.17
N SER A 133 19.91 -2.51 0.66
CA SER A 133 20.16 -2.64 -0.79
C SER A 133 19.20 -3.64 -1.43
N ALA A 134 18.92 -4.76 -0.75
CA ALA A 134 17.93 -5.73 -1.19
C ALA A 134 16.51 -5.14 -1.26
N VAL A 135 16.09 -4.35 -0.26
CA VAL A 135 14.78 -3.65 -0.32
C VAL A 135 14.72 -2.68 -1.49
N LEU A 136 15.80 -1.94 -1.78
CA LEU A 136 15.85 -1.00 -2.91
C LEU A 136 15.72 -1.73 -4.26
N ILE A 137 16.49 -2.82 -4.44
CA ILE A 137 16.44 -3.65 -5.66
C ILE A 137 15.05 -4.24 -5.83
N MET A 138 14.48 -4.82 -4.77
CA MET A 138 13.14 -5.41 -4.82
C MET A 138 12.06 -4.37 -5.08
N THR A 139 12.20 -3.15 -4.56
CA THR A 139 11.28 -2.03 -4.84
C THR A 139 11.37 -1.61 -6.30
N ALA A 140 12.59 -1.49 -6.86
CA ALA A 140 12.79 -1.19 -8.26
C ALA A 140 12.20 -2.28 -9.17
N MET A 141 12.42 -3.57 -8.83
CA MET A 141 11.80 -4.70 -9.52
C MET A 141 10.26 -4.69 -9.44
N MET A 142 9.70 -4.31 -8.29
CA MET A 142 8.25 -4.20 -8.14
C MET A 142 7.68 -3.10 -9.06
N VAL A 143 8.31 -1.92 -9.08
CA VAL A 143 7.92 -0.81 -9.96
C VAL A 143 8.02 -1.20 -11.43
N THR A 144 9.13 -1.83 -11.84
CA THR A 144 9.30 -2.29 -13.23
C THR A 144 8.34 -3.41 -13.60
N SER A 145 7.99 -4.31 -12.67
CA SER A 145 7.02 -5.37 -12.92
C SER A 145 5.62 -4.81 -13.25
N TYR A 146 5.23 -3.71 -12.62
CA TYR A 146 4.00 -3.00 -12.92
C TYR A 146 4.09 -2.13 -14.18
N SER A 147 5.24 -1.49 -14.44
CA SER A 147 5.39 -0.65 -15.63
C SER A 147 5.53 -1.45 -16.93
N ALA A 148 6.18 -2.62 -16.87
CA ALA A 148 6.44 -3.50 -18.01
C ALA A 148 5.37 -4.58 -18.20
N ASN A 149 4.24 -4.50 -17.50
CA ASN A 149 3.11 -5.44 -17.61
C ASN A 149 3.50 -6.93 -17.49
N TRP A 150 4.39 -7.27 -16.56
CA TRP A 150 4.81 -8.67 -16.34
C TRP A 150 3.63 -9.60 -16.05
N SER A 151 3.80 -10.92 -16.21
CA SER A 151 2.73 -11.88 -15.90
C SER A 151 2.30 -11.81 -14.43
N HIS A 152 1.08 -12.21 -14.12
CA HIS A 152 0.54 -12.19 -12.76
C HIS A 152 1.43 -13.00 -11.78
N THR A 153 1.94 -14.15 -12.23
CA THR A 153 2.85 -15.01 -11.45
C THR A 153 4.17 -14.29 -11.13
N ALA A 154 4.76 -13.59 -12.11
CA ALA A 154 6.00 -12.85 -11.90
C ALA A 154 5.82 -11.66 -10.95
N ARG A 155 4.69 -10.93 -11.05
CA ARG A 155 4.36 -9.84 -10.12
C ARG A 155 4.11 -10.37 -8.70
N SER A 156 3.41 -11.49 -8.56
CA SER A 156 3.15 -12.11 -7.26
C SER A 156 4.44 -12.57 -6.59
N LEU A 157 5.37 -13.18 -7.33
CA LEU A 157 6.66 -13.60 -6.78
C LEU A 157 7.49 -12.38 -6.33
N CYS A 158 7.52 -11.32 -7.14
CA CYS A 158 8.21 -10.08 -6.82
C CYS A 158 7.61 -9.42 -5.57
N ALA A 159 6.27 -9.40 -5.44
CA ALA A 159 5.56 -8.92 -4.26
C ALA A 159 5.95 -9.68 -3.00
N THR A 160 5.96 -11.01 -3.05
CA THR A 160 6.30 -11.86 -1.90
C THR A 160 7.74 -11.62 -1.44
N LEU A 161 8.69 -11.60 -2.37
CA LEU A 161 10.09 -11.34 -2.07
C LEU A 161 10.31 -9.93 -1.51
N TRP A 162 9.58 -8.93 -2.02
CA TRP A 162 9.61 -7.54 -1.54
C TRP A 162 9.10 -7.41 -0.10
N VAL A 163 7.98 -8.07 0.22
CA VAL A 163 7.44 -8.09 1.59
C VAL A 163 8.42 -8.76 2.56
N LEU A 164 9.02 -9.89 2.17
CA LEU A 164 10.01 -10.59 3.02
C LEU A 164 11.24 -9.71 3.30
N THR A 165 11.73 -8.98 2.30
CA THR A 165 12.88 -8.06 2.48
C THR A 165 12.52 -6.88 3.38
N ILE A 166 11.31 -6.32 3.28
CA ILE A 166 10.84 -5.26 4.18
C ILE A 166 10.77 -5.76 5.63
N VAL A 167 10.20 -6.95 5.86
CA VAL A 167 10.09 -7.53 7.20
C VAL A 167 11.49 -7.76 7.80
N ALA A 168 12.41 -8.36 7.05
CA ALA A 168 13.77 -8.57 7.50
C ALA A 168 14.47 -7.25 7.86
N THR A 169 14.31 -6.22 7.03
CA THR A 169 14.93 -4.90 7.24
C THR A 169 14.32 -4.14 8.41
N ALA A 170 13.00 -4.27 8.63
CA ALA A 170 12.32 -3.67 9.78
C ALA A 170 12.77 -4.28 11.10
N ILE A 171 12.90 -5.62 11.16
CA ILE A 171 13.42 -6.34 12.33
C ILE A 171 14.86 -5.90 12.61
N SER A 172 15.72 -5.85 11.59
CA SER A 172 17.08 -5.35 11.75
C SER A 172 17.12 -3.90 12.23
N SER A 173 16.27 -3.02 11.72
CA SER A 173 16.21 -1.61 12.15
C SER A 173 15.80 -1.47 13.62
N LEU A 174 14.84 -2.28 14.09
CA LEU A 174 14.42 -2.32 15.50
C LEU A 174 15.53 -2.83 16.43
N LEU A 175 16.30 -3.83 15.98
CA LEU A 175 17.44 -4.37 16.73
C LEU A 175 18.63 -3.39 16.80
N LEU A 176 18.67 -2.38 15.93
CA LEU A 176 19.73 -1.37 15.91
C LEU A 176 19.46 -0.18 16.84
N LEU A 177 18.22 0.06 17.26
CA LEU A 177 17.83 1.14 18.19
C LEU A 177 18.59 1.08 19.54
N PRO A 178 18.69 -0.07 20.21
CA PRO A 178 19.46 -0.20 21.45
C PRO A 178 20.95 0.12 21.26
N LEU A 179 21.52 -0.29 20.12
CA LEU A 179 22.92 -0.02 19.76
C LEU A 179 23.19 1.48 19.52
N VAL A 180 22.29 2.16 18.81
CA VAL A 180 22.39 3.63 18.63
C VAL A 180 22.28 4.35 19.98
N TRP A 181 21.38 3.89 20.86
CA TRP A 181 21.20 4.51 22.17
C TRP A 181 22.41 4.30 23.08
N ALA A 182 22.99 3.10 23.07
CA ALA A 182 24.24 2.79 23.77
C ALA A 182 25.41 3.64 23.26
N PHE A 183 25.57 3.77 21.93
CA PHE A 183 26.62 4.57 21.31
C PHE A 183 26.48 6.06 21.64
N ASN A 184 25.28 6.62 21.56
CA ASN A 184 25.01 8.01 21.97
C ASN A 184 25.33 8.23 23.45
N ARG A 185 25.01 7.27 24.33
CA ARG A 185 25.37 7.32 25.75
C ARG A 185 26.89 7.33 25.95
N GLN A 186 27.61 6.53 25.18
CA GLN A 186 29.07 6.42 25.26
C GLN A 186 29.76 7.69 24.74
N GLN A 187 29.28 8.28 23.64
CA GLN A 187 29.78 9.58 23.17
C GLN A 187 29.50 10.72 24.17
N LEU A 188 28.30 10.76 24.76
CA LEU A 188 27.99 11.74 25.82
C LEU A 188 28.89 11.56 27.05
N SER A 189 29.11 10.32 27.48
CA SER A 189 30.05 9.97 28.57
C SER A 189 31.45 10.50 28.29
N ASN A 190 31.97 10.26 27.08
CA ASN A 190 33.30 10.73 26.68
C ASN A 190 33.40 12.26 26.62
N LEU A 191 32.34 12.96 26.21
CA LEU A 191 32.26 14.42 26.23
C LEU A 191 32.22 15.00 27.65
N TYR A 192 31.56 14.34 28.59
CA TYR A 192 31.58 14.76 30.00
C TYR A 192 32.95 14.54 30.64
N ASN A 193 33.60 13.42 30.34
CA ASN A 193 34.94 13.10 30.86
C ASN A 193 36.05 13.98 30.27
N SER A 194 35.92 14.42 29.02
CA SER A 194 36.89 15.36 28.43
C SER A 194 36.75 16.78 28.98
N LYS A 195 35.52 17.22 29.31
CA LYS A 195 35.26 18.51 29.96
C LYS A 195 35.71 18.55 31.43
N SER A 196 35.56 17.45 32.17
CA SER A 196 36.03 17.37 33.55
C SER A 196 37.56 17.32 33.67
N GLY A 197 38.25 16.77 32.66
CA GLY A 197 39.71 16.80 32.57
C GLY A 197 40.29 18.19 32.27
N GLN A 198 39.61 19.03 31.49
CA GLN A 198 40.04 20.42 31.21
C GLN A 198 39.70 21.42 32.34
N ALA A 199 38.75 21.09 33.23
CA ALA A 199 38.40 21.95 34.36
C ALA A 199 39.32 21.77 35.58
N ASN A 200 40.12 20.70 35.60
CA ASN A 200 41.07 20.37 36.67
C ASN A 200 42.55 20.58 36.27
N SER A 201 42.80 21.25 35.13
CA SER A 201 44.11 21.72 34.66
C SER A 201 44.17 23.24 34.66
#